data_AF-A0A9P8FZP1-F1
#
_entry.id   AF-A0A9P8FZP1-F1
#
_cell.length_a   1.000
_cell.length_b   1.000
_cell.length_c   1.000
_cell.angle_alpha   90.00
_cell.angle_beta   90.00
_cell.angle_gamma   90.00
#
_symmetry.space_group_name_H-M   'P 1'
#
loop_
_entity.id
_entity.type
_entity.pdbx_description
1 polymer ?
#
loop_
_entity_poly.entity_id
_entity_poly.type
_entity_poly.pdbx_seq_one_letter_code
_entity_poly.pdbx_strand_id
1 'polypeptide(L)'
;RASSFGGKGVSDGDSPAPDAAGLDVILMPCMAFDQDLNRLGHGKGYYDNFLTRYCSAQTADGQNRKKPFLVGFALAEQMLPSQYRLPIDPWDWKVDAVVLGDGGSEARLVRA
;
A
#
# COMPACT_ATOMS: atom_id res chain seq x y z
N ARG A 1 -10.12 14.10 11.80
CA ARG A 1 -9.85 14.36 10.36
C ARG A 1 -10.96 13.70 9.53
N ALA A 2 -11.47 14.34 8.46
CA ALA A 2 -12.40 13.67 7.55
C ALA A 2 -11.66 12.55 6.79
N SER A 3 -12.31 11.40 6.60
CA SER A 3 -11.75 10.33 5.79
C SER A 3 -11.78 10.70 4.30
N SER A 4 -11.05 9.96 3.47
CA SER A 4 -10.98 10.18 2.02
C SER A 4 -12.33 10.03 1.29
N PHE A 5 -13.36 9.55 1.98
CA PHE A 5 -14.74 9.40 1.48
C PHE A 5 -15.70 10.46 2.02
N GLY A 6 -15.19 11.49 2.71
CA GLY A 6 -16.02 12.58 3.26
C GLY A 6 -16.76 12.24 4.55
N GLY A 7 -16.61 11.00 5.05
CA GLY A 7 -17.16 10.57 6.34
C GLY A 7 -16.22 10.87 7.52
N LYS A 8 -16.75 10.77 8.74
CA LYS A 8 -15.94 10.73 9.96
C LYS A 8 -15.40 9.30 10.12
N GLY A 9 -14.08 9.14 10.29
CA GLY A 9 -13.48 7.83 10.52
C GLY A 9 -13.94 7.18 11.83
N VAL A 10 -13.77 5.87 11.96
CA VAL A 10 -14.15 5.10 13.16
C VAL A 10 -13.32 5.50 14.39
N SER A 11 -12.10 5.98 14.19
CA SER A 11 -11.30 6.59 15.25
C SER A 11 -11.42 8.12 15.21
N ASP A 12 -11.50 8.75 16.38
CA ASP A 12 -11.53 10.21 16.53
C ASP A 12 -10.20 10.90 16.13
N GLY A 13 -9.26 10.14 15.56
CA GLY A 13 -7.95 10.63 15.13
C GLY A 13 -6.95 10.77 16.27
N ASP A 14 -7.23 10.16 17.43
CA ASP A 14 -6.33 10.08 18.59
C ASP A 14 -5.23 9.03 18.37
N SER A 15 -4.64 9.04 17.18
CA SER A 15 -3.47 8.23 16.90
C SER A 15 -2.30 8.91 17.60
N PRO A 16 -1.51 8.18 18.42
CA PRO A 16 -0.28 8.73 18.97
C PRO A 16 0.52 9.34 17.83
N ALA A 17 1.16 10.49 18.09
CA ALA A 17 2.06 11.10 17.13
C ALA A 17 2.97 10.00 16.58
N PRO A 18 3.18 9.91 15.25
CA PRO A 18 4.03 8.89 14.68
C PRO A 18 5.34 8.95 15.45
N ASP A 19 5.69 7.82 16.04
CA ASP A 19 6.95 7.58 16.67
C ASP A 19 8.08 8.09 15.78
N ALA A 20 9.15 8.58 16.40
CA ALA A 20 10.35 8.98 15.65
C ALA A 20 10.90 7.79 14.82
N ALA A 21 10.59 6.56 15.25
CA ALA A 21 10.75 5.34 14.48
C ALA A 21 9.76 5.35 13.31
N GLY A 22 10.28 5.40 12.08
CA GLY A 22 9.45 5.26 10.88
C GLY A 22 8.70 3.92 10.82
N LEU A 23 7.78 3.81 9.88
CA LEU A 23 7.07 2.59 9.52
C LEU A 23 8.02 1.54 8.94
N ASP A 24 7.92 0.31 9.44
CA ASP A 24 8.60 -0.86 8.87
C ASP A 24 7.78 -1.53 7.76
N VAL A 25 6.46 -1.54 7.88
CA VAL A 25 5.53 -2.22 6.96
C VAL A 25 4.32 -1.32 6.69
N ILE A 26 3.84 -1.31 5.44
CA ILE A 26 2.57 -0.69 5.07
C ILE A 26 1.69 -1.72 4.38
N LEU A 27 0.45 -1.83 4.86
CA LEU A 27 -0.59 -2.61 4.20
C LEU A 27 -1.26 -1.75 3.14
N MET A 28 -1.25 -2.26 1.90
CA MET A 28 -1.66 -1.53 0.70
C MET A 28 -3.00 -2.07 0.21
N PRO A 29 -4.13 -1.37 0.48
CA PRO A 29 -5.43 -1.76 -0.03
C PRO A 29 -5.56 -1.38 -1.50
N CYS A 30 -5.99 -2.33 -2.34
CA CYS A 30 -6.11 -2.15 -3.79
C CYS A 30 -7.31 -2.90 -4.37
N MET A 31 -7.73 -2.48 -5.56
CA MET A 31 -8.79 -3.14 -6.34
C MET A 31 -8.28 -4.35 -7.10
N ALA A 32 -7.05 -4.28 -7.63
CA ALA A 32 -6.41 -5.37 -8.35
C ALA A 32 -4.88 -5.31 -8.22
N PHE A 33 -4.25 -6.46 -8.43
CA PHE A 33 -2.80 -6.62 -8.60
C PHE A 33 -2.52 -7.41 -9.89
N ASP A 34 -1.31 -7.26 -10.44
CA ASP A 34 -0.83 -8.12 -11.52
C ASP A 34 0.42 -8.92 -11.11
N GLN A 35 0.90 -9.77 -12.02
CA GLN A 35 2.05 -10.64 -11.78
C GLN A 35 3.37 -9.87 -11.59
N ASP A 36 3.43 -8.60 -11.97
CA ASP A 36 4.61 -7.75 -11.82
C ASP A 36 4.53 -6.90 -10.54
N LEU A 37 3.59 -7.23 -9.64
CA LEU A 37 3.29 -6.55 -8.38
C LEU A 37 2.89 -5.08 -8.54
N ASN A 38 2.37 -4.74 -9.72
CA ASN A 38 1.66 -3.48 -9.87
C ASN A 38 0.33 -3.55 -9.15
N ARG A 39 -0.24 -2.39 -8.82
CA ARG A 39 -1.47 -2.30 -8.05
C ARG A 39 -2.41 -1.26 -8.68
N LEU A 40 -3.70 -1.52 -8.61
CA LEU A 40 -4.74 -0.59 -9.03
C LEU A 40 -5.50 -0.08 -7.82
N GLY A 41 -5.37 1.22 -7.54
CA GLY A 41 -6.17 1.90 -6.52
C GLY A 41 -7.50 2.43 -7.05
N HIS A 42 -8.23 3.20 -6.24
CA HIS A 42 -9.47 3.88 -6.65
C HIS A 42 -9.27 5.16 -7.50
N GLY A 43 -8.08 5.36 -8.10
CA GLY A 43 -7.86 6.42 -9.10
C GLY A 43 -7.54 7.84 -8.59
N LYS A 44 -7.15 8.02 -7.32
CA LYS A 44 -6.73 9.34 -6.77
C LYS A 44 -5.26 9.45 -6.37
N GLY A 45 -4.47 8.39 -6.56
CA GLY A 45 -3.03 8.40 -6.26
C GLY A 45 -2.66 8.70 -4.79
N TYR A 46 -3.59 8.52 -3.84
CA TYR A 46 -3.34 8.86 -2.43
C TYR A 46 -2.13 8.13 -1.84
N TYR A 47 -1.98 6.84 -2.16
CA TYR A 47 -0.90 6.01 -1.64
C TYR A 47 0.44 6.36 -2.29
N ASP A 48 0.49 6.58 -3.60
CA ASP A 48 1.71 6.99 -4.31
C ASP A 48 2.23 8.33 -3.80
N ASN A 49 1.33 9.30 -3.63
CA ASN A 49 1.66 10.59 -3.05
C ASN A 49 2.08 10.49 -1.58
N PHE A 50 1.46 9.61 -0.79
CA PHE A 50 1.88 9.36 0.59
C PHE A 50 3.29 8.74 0.64
N LEU A 51 3.55 7.67 -0.11
CA LEU A 51 4.83 6.97 -0.14
C LEU A 51 5.96 7.88 -0.59
N THR A 52 5.71 8.69 -1.63
CA THR A 52 6.68 9.68 -2.12
C THR A 52 7.05 10.67 -1.01
N ARG A 53 6.06 11.29 -0.37
CA ARG A 53 6.30 12.24 0.74
C ARG A 53 6.96 11.57 1.94
N TYR A 54 6.56 10.34 2.26
CA TYR A 54 7.07 9.60 3.39
C TYR A 54 8.55 9.25 3.21
N CYS A 55 8.93 8.73 2.04
CA CYS A 55 10.31 8.36 1.73
C CYS A 55 11.22 9.58 1.52
N SER A 56 10.67 10.71 1.08
CA SER A 56 11.42 11.98 0.95
C SER A 56 11.53 12.77 2.26
N ALA A 57 10.73 12.44 3.28
CA ALA A 57 10.79 13.12 4.57
C ALA A 57 12.02 12.67 5.38
N GLN A 58 12.65 13.64 6.04
CA GLN A 58 13.73 13.36 6.98
C GLN A 58 13.18 12.98 8.37
N THR A 59 13.92 12.13 9.05
CA THR A 59 13.75 11.82 10.47
C THR A 59 14.22 12.99 11.33
N ALA A 60 13.91 12.96 12.63
CA ALA A 60 14.37 13.98 13.58
C ALA A 60 15.90 14.13 13.60
N ASP A 61 16.62 13.05 13.29
CA ASP A 61 18.09 12.98 13.25
C ASP A 61 18.67 13.38 11.88
N GLY A 62 17.86 13.96 10.99
CA GLY A 62 18.29 14.43 9.66
C GLY A 62 18.59 13.32 8.65
N GLN A 63 18.28 12.06 8.98
CA GLN A 63 18.44 10.93 8.07
C GLN A 63 17.18 10.72 7.22
N ASN A 64 17.35 10.24 5.98
CA ASN A 64 16.22 9.83 5.17
C ASN A 64 15.47 8.67 5.83
N ARG A 65 14.13 8.71 5.77
CA ARG A 65 13.32 7.59 6.23
C ARG A 65 13.59 6.35 5.39
N LYS A 66 13.73 5.22 6.08
CA LYS A 66 13.80 3.91 5.44
C LYS A 66 12.49 3.64 4.70
N LYS A 67 12.57 3.11 3.47
CA LYS A 67 11.39 2.65 2.73
C LYS A 67 10.73 1.50 3.51
N PRO A 68 9.44 1.60 3.84
CA PRO A 68 8.71 0.51 4.48
C PRO A 68 8.48 -0.62 3.48
N PHE A 69 8.37 -1.85 3.98
CA PHE A 69 7.98 -3.01 3.18
C PHE A 69 6.49 -2.93 2.84
N LEU A 70 6.16 -2.93 1.55
CA LEU A 70 4.81 -2.72 1.05
C LEU A 70 4.14 -4.07 0.78
N VAL A 71 3.05 -4.34 1.48
CA VAL A 71 2.30 -5.61 1.37
C VAL A 71 0.89 -5.33 0.88
N GLY A 72 0.56 -5.86 -0.31
CA GLY A 72 -0.81 -5.93 -0.81
C GLY A 72 -1.59 -7.04 -0.12
N PHE A 73 -2.85 -6.79 0.22
CA PHE A 73 -3.81 -7.82 0.60
C PHE A 73 -4.91 -7.87 -0.44
N ALA A 74 -5.18 -9.06 -0.95
CA ALA A 74 -6.16 -9.26 -2.01
C ALA A 74 -6.83 -10.62 -1.90
N LEU A 75 -8.03 -10.72 -2.44
CA LEU A 75 -8.61 -12.01 -2.79
C LEU A 75 -7.94 -12.55 -4.06
N ALA A 76 -7.98 -13.86 -4.28
CA ALA A 76 -7.44 -14.50 -5.48
C ALA A 76 -8.01 -13.88 -6.77
N GLU A 77 -9.27 -13.46 -6.76
CA GLU A 77 -9.98 -12.80 -7.86
C GLU A 77 -9.45 -11.39 -8.16
N GLN A 78 -8.78 -10.76 -7.20
CA GLN A 78 -8.15 -9.45 -7.38
C GLN A 78 -6.74 -9.58 -7.99
N MET A 79 -6.22 -10.80 -8.17
CA MET A 79 -4.99 -11.05 -8.91
C MET A 79 -5.30 -11.30 -10.38
N LEU A 80 -4.76 -10.45 -11.26
CA LEU A 80 -4.94 -10.61 -12.68
C LEU A 80 -4.22 -11.85 -13.22
N PRO A 81 -4.86 -12.62 -14.12
CA PRO A 81 -4.21 -13.68 -14.88
C PRO A 81 -2.96 -13.16 -15.62
N SER A 82 -1.99 -14.05 -15.84
CA SER A 82 -0.67 -13.68 -16.37
C SER A 82 -0.65 -13.03 -17.75
N GLN A 83 -1.73 -13.16 -18.52
CA GLN A 83 -1.90 -12.51 -19.83
C GLN A 83 -2.31 -11.04 -19.74
N TYR A 84 -2.74 -10.56 -18.56
CA TYR A 84 -3.16 -9.19 -18.36
C TYR A 84 -2.12 -8.41 -17.52
N ARG A 85 -2.10 -7.10 -17.72
CA ARG A 85 -1.28 -6.16 -16.97
C ARG A 85 -2.09 -4.93 -16.63
N LEU A 86 -1.79 -4.34 -15.49
CA LEU A 86 -2.39 -3.08 -15.11
C LEU A 86 -1.79 -1.93 -15.92
N PRO A 87 -2.59 -0.92 -16.29
CA PRO A 87 -2.03 0.34 -16.75
C PRO A 87 -1.26 0.97 -15.58
N ILE A 88 0.01 1.28 -15.81
CA ILE A 88 0.89 1.91 -14.82
C ILE A 88 1.50 3.18 -15.40
N ASP A 89 1.71 4.14 -14.53
CA ASP A 89 2.49 5.33 -14.80
C ASP A 89 3.89 5.24 -14.14
N PRO A 90 4.90 5.99 -14.62
CA PRO A 90 6.26 5.96 -14.07
C PRO A 90 6.39 6.33 -12.58
N TRP A 91 5.39 7.01 -12.02
CA TRP A 91 5.34 7.42 -10.61
C TRP A 91 4.56 6.44 -9.72
N ASP A 92 4.00 5.38 -10.29
CA ASP A 92 3.29 4.36 -9.52
C ASP A 92 4.26 3.47 -8.77
N TRP A 93 4.02 3.33 -7.47
CA TRP A 93 4.82 2.47 -6.62
C TRP A 93 4.34 1.02 -6.76
N LYS A 94 5.27 0.08 -6.91
CA LYS A 94 4.97 -1.36 -6.79
C LYS A 94 4.88 -1.78 -5.33
N VAL A 95 4.15 -2.86 -5.06
CA VAL A 95 4.25 -3.53 -3.75
C VAL A 95 5.44 -4.50 -3.77
N ASP A 96 5.96 -4.82 -2.58
CA ASP A 96 7.07 -5.78 -2.44
C ASP A 96 6.54 -7.22 -2.29
N ALA A 97 5.28 -7.37 -1.84
CA ALA A 97 4.59 -8.65 -1.73
C ALA A 97 3.06 -8.50 -1.83
N VAL A 98 2.36 -9.58 -2.22
CA VAL A 98 0.90 -9.69 -2.14
C VAL A 98 0.52 -10.96 -1.39
N VAL A 99 -0.35 -10.82 -0.40
CA VAL A 99 -1.00 -11.92 0.30
C VAL A 99 -2.38 -12.13 -0.32
N LEU A 100 -2.61 -13.32 -0.86
CA LEU A 100 -3.84 -13.73 -1.53
C LEU A 100 -4.64 -14.67 -0.64
N GLY A 101 -5.90 -14.33 -0.39
CA GLY A 101 -6.88 -15.23 0.21
C GLY A 101 -7.83 -15.79 -0.85
N ASP A 102 -8.16 -17.08 -0.76
CA ASP A 102 -9.13 -17.75 -1.63
C ASP A 102 -10.45 -18.08 -0.90
N GLY A 103 -10.65 -17.50 0.30
CA GLY A 103 -11.76 -17.79 1.18
C GLY A 103 -11.54 -18.98 2.13
N GLY A 104 -10.42 -19.69 1.99
CA GLY A 104 -9.97 -20.72 2.92
C GLY A 104 -9.27 -20.15 4.17
N SER A 105 -8.75 -21.06 5.01
CA SER A 105 -7.95 -20.73 6.19
C SER A 105 -6.48 -20.44 5.89
N GLU A 106 -6.06 -20.64 4.63
CA GLU A 106 -4.68 -20.44 4.19
C GLU A 106 -4.60 -19.22 3.28
N ALA A 107 -3.43 -18.58 3.28
CA ALA A 107 -3.15 -17.46 2.39
C ALA A 107 -1.88 -17.74 1.58
N ARG A 108 -1.93 -17.44 0.29
CA ARG A 108 -0.79 -17.58 -0.61
C ARG A 108 -0.01 -16.28 -0.66
N LEU A 109 1.30 -16.36 -0.48
CA LEU A 109 2.21 -15.23 -0.60
C LEU A 109 2.84 -15.19 -2.00
N VAL A 110 2.74 -14.05 -2.66
CA VAL A 110 3.44 -13.71 -3.91
C VAL A 110 4.47 -12.62 -3.59
N ARG A 111 5.72 -12.76 -4.05
CA ARG A 111 6.82 -11.80 -3.79
C ARG A 111 7.60 -11.50 -5.06
N ALA A 112 8.25 -10.34 -5.06
CA ALA A 112 9.17 -9.89 -6.10
C ALA A 112 10.42 -10.78 -6.16
#